data_AF-A0A6I2WK53-F1
#
_entry.id   AF-A0A6I2WK53-F1
#
_cell.length_a   1.000
_cell.length_b   1.000
_cell.length_c   1.000
_cell.angle_alpha   90.00
_cell.angle_beta   90.00
_cell.angle_gamma   90.00
#
_symmetry.space_group_name_H-M   'P 1'
#
loop_
_entity.id
_entity.type
_entity.pdbx_description
1 polymer ?
#
loop_
_entity_poly.entity_id
_entity_poly.type
_entity_poly.pdbx_seq_one_letter_code
_entity_poly.pdbx_strand_id
1 'polypeptide(L)' 'MAKREYDESDARIRPARSTRPRSKDRPDYSDALQALVTTVDRGRQTCITDDGTIIT' A
#
# COMPACT_ATOMS: atom_id res chain seq x y z
N MET A 1 27.91 -15.67 -4.15
CA MET A 1 26.50 -15.24 -4.22
C MET A 1 25.97 -15.62 -5.59
N ALA A 2 24.95 -16.48 -5.66
CA ALA A 2 24.37 -16.91 -6.94
C ALA A 2 23.77 -15.70 -7.67
N LYS A 3 23.90 -15.67 -9.01
CA LYS A 3 23.29 -14.64 -9.87
C LYS A 3 21.78 -14.80 -9.74
N ARG A 4 21.10 -13.75 -9.27
CA ARG A 4 19.63 -13.75 -9.10
C ARG A 4 18.99 -14.07 -10.47
N GLU A 5 18.17 -15.12 -10.50
CA GLU A 5 17.46 -15.55 -11.70
C GLU A 5 16.31 -14.57 -11.98
N TYR A 6 16.12 -14.23 -13.24
CA TYR A 6 15.11 -13.26 -13.67
C TYR A 6 13.72 -13.89 -13.55
N ASP A 7 12.82 -13.30 -12.78
CA ASP A 7 11.42 -13.74 -12.69
C ASP A 7 10.45 -12.72 -13.33
N GLU A 8 9.18 -13.10 -13.52
CA GLU A 8 8.16 -12.26 -14.16
C GLU A 8 7.93 -10.91 -13.45
N SER A 9 8.32 -10.79 -12.17
CA SER A 9 8.25 -9.52 -11.41
C SER A 9 9.39 -8.55 -11.75
N ASP A 10 10.49 -9.04 -12.34
CA ASP A 10 11.61 -8.23 -12.82
C ASP A 10 11.29 -7.56 -14.19
N ALA A 11 10.14 -7.88 -14.81
CA ALA A 11 9.66 -7.26 -16.04
C ALA A 11 9.16 -5.83 -15.80
N ARG A 12 10.02 -4.84 -16.09
CA ARG A 12 9.62 -3.42 -16.13
C ARG A 12 8.79 -3.13 -17.36
N ILE A 13 7.48 -3.41 -17.29
CA ILE A 13 6.53 -3.06 -18.35
C ILE A 13 6.31 -1.55 -18.33
N ARG A 14 6.64 -0.88 -19.44
CA ARG A 14 6.21 0.51 -19.63
C ARG A 14 4.71 0.54 -19.86
N PRO A 15 3.96 1.42 -19.18
CA PRO A 15 2.53 1.52 -19.42
C PRO A 15 2.28 1.97 -20.88
N ALA A 16 1.19 1.49 -21.48
CA ALA A 16 0.86 1.78 -22.88
C ALA A 16 0.65 3.29 -23.11
N ARG A 17 0.87 3.74 -24.35
CA ARG A 17 0.90 5.17 -24.75
C ARG A 17 -0.37 5.96 -24.37
N SER A 18 -1.52 5.30 -24.23
CA SER A 18 -2.82 5.92 -23.91
C SER A 18 -3.26 5.77 -22.46
N THR A 19 -2.45 5.14 -21.60
CA THR A 19 -2.79 5.01 -20.18
C THR A 19 -2.79 6.37 -19.50
N ARG A 20 -3.73 6.59 -18.56
CA ARG A 20 -3.73 7.79 -17.73
C ARG A 20 -2.36 7.91 -17.06
N PRO A 21 -1.66 9.04 -17.19
CA PRO A 21 -0.40 9.25 -16.49
C PRO A 21 -0.59 8.96 -15.01
N ARG A 22 0.34 8.21 -14.41
CA ARG A 22 0.38 8.12 -12.94
C ARG A 22 0.51 9.53 -12.41
N SER A 23 -0.38 9.93 -11.50
CA SER A 23 -0.18 11.16 -10.75
C SER A 23 1.18 11.05 -10.05
N LYS A 24 1.98 12.12 -10.17
CA LYS A 24 3.14 12.29 -9.28
C LYS A 24 2.70 12.85 -7.93
N ASP A 25 1.49 13.38 -7.87
CA ASP A 25 0.85 13.84 -6.64
C ASP A 25 0.67 12.64 -5.72
N ARG A 26 1.40 12.67 -4.62
CA ARG A 26 1.20 11.73 -3.52
C ARG A 26 0.06 12.25 -2.65
N PRO A 27 -0.87 11.39 -2.21
CA PRO A 27 -1.79 11.77 -1.16
C PRO A 27 -1.00 12.18 0.09
N ASP A 28 -1.39 13.29 0.71
CA ASP A 28 -0.77 13.78 1.96
C ASP A 28 -1.36 13.12 3.20
N TYR A 29 -2.52 12.46 3.08
CA TYR A 29 -3.26 11.83 4.17
C TYR A 29 -3.48 12.75 5.39
N SER A 30 -3.50 14.06 5.17
CA SER A 30 -3.66 15.05 6.24
C SER A 30 -4.98 14.91 6.99
N ASP A 31 -6.04 14.55 6.27
CA ASP A 31 -7.39 14.30 6.83
C ASP A 31 -7.61 12.85 7.27
N ALA A 32 -6.59 11.99 7.22
CA ALA A 32 -6.73 10.60 7.59
C ALA A 32 -6.84 10.42 9.11
N LEU A 33 -7.76 9.57 9.55
CA LEU A 33 -7.85 9.16 10.95
C LEU A 33 -6.62 8.35 11.34
N GLN A 34 -5.99 8.73 12.45
CA GLN A 34 -4.90 7.96 13.04
C GLN A 34 -5.45 6.83 13.91
N ALA A 35 -4.83 5.66 13.81
CA ALA A 35 -5.17 4.50 14.61
C ALA A 35 -3.96 3.57 14.78
N LEU A 36 -3.91 2.89 15.91
CA LEU A 36 -2.92 1.86 16.21
C LEU A 36 -3.43 0.49 15.76
N VAL A 37 -2.62 -0.24 14.99
CA VAL A 37 -2.94 -1.63 14.62
C VAL A 37 -2.77 -2.53 15.83
N THR A 38 -3.83 -3.23 16.22
CA THR A 38 -3.85 -4.16 17.35
C THR A 38 -3.79 -5.62 16.92
N THR A 39 -4.30 -5.95 15.73
CA THR A 39 -4.31 -7.34 15.22
C THR A 39 -4.21 -7.35 13.70
N VAL A 40 -3.57 -8.37 13.14
CA VAL A 40 -3.49 -8.61 11.69
C VAL A 40 -3.86 -10.06 11.40
N ASP A 41 -4.92 -10.26 10.62
CA ASP A 41 -5.48 -11.58 10.31
C ASP A 41 -5.76 -11.74 8.81
N ARG A 42 -4.97 -12.56 8.12
CA ARG A 42 -5.17 -12.93 6.69
C ARG A 42 -5.56 -11.75 5.79
N GLY A 43 -4.89 -10.61 5.94
CA GLY A 43 -5.12 -9.40 5.15
C GLY A 43 -6.16 -8.42 5.74
N ARG A 44 -6.79 -8.76 6.87
CA ARG A 44 -7.58 -7.83 7.68
C ARG A 44 -6.73 -7.26 8.80
N GLN A 45 -7.04 -6.04 9.20
CA GLN A 45 -6.35 -5.35 10.27
C GLN A 45 -7.39 -4.78 11.22
N THR A 46 -7.24 -5.09 12.50
CA THR A 46 -8.00 -4.42 13.55
C THR A 46 -7.16 -3.26 14.05
N CYS A 47 -7.75 -2.07 14.08
CA CYS A 47 -7.13 -0.83 14.50
C CYS A 47 -7.93 -0.15 15.61
N ILE A 48 -7.27 0.58 16.50
CA ILE A 48 -7.90 1.37 17.55
C ILE A 48 -7.50 2.84 17.39
N THR A 49 -8.48 3.73 17.34
CA THR A 49 -8.26 5.19 17.31
C THR A 49 -7.90 5.73 18.69
N ASP A 50 -7.40 6.97 18.75
CA ASP A 50 -7.09 7.64 20.01
C ASP A 50 -8.33 7.81 20.91
N ASP A 51 -9.52 7.91 20.31
CA ASP A 51 -10.81 7.98 21.02
C ASP A 51 -11.30 6.59 21.51
N GLY A 52 -10.51 5.54 21.31
CA GLY A 52 -10.86 4.17 21.71
C GLY A 52 -11.85 3.46 20.77
N THR A 53 -12.17 4.06 19.62
CA THR A 53 -13.04 3.42 18.62
C THR A 53 -12.26 2.34 17.87
N ILE A 54 -12.83 1.13 17.81
CA ILE A 54 -12.26 -0.02 17.09
C ILE A 54 -12.74 -0.01 15.63
N ILE A 55 -11.80 -0.19 14.70
CA ILE A 55 -12.01 -0.23 13.26
C ILE A 55 -11.44 -1.57 12.74
N THR A 56 -12.11 -2.22 11.78
CA THR A 56 -11.68 -3.51 11.19
C THR A 56 -11.78 -3.52 9.67
#